data_AF-A0A934YEP4-F1
#
_entry.id   AF-A0A934YEP4-F1
#
_cell.length_a   1.000
_cell.length_b   1.000
_cell.length_c   1.000
_cell.angle_alpha   90.00
_cell.angle_beta   90.00
_cell.angle_gamma   90.00
#
_symmetry.space_group_name_H-M   'P 1'
#
loop_
_entity.id
_entity.type
_entity.pdbx_description
1 polymer ?
#
loop_
_entity_poly.entity_id
_entity_poly.type
_entity_poly.pdbx_seq_one_letter_code
_entity_poly.pdbx_strand_id
1 'polypeptide(L)'
;MKHKLDANKEEKEMNANATPFVQTYLHGTKADLRLGEFIVPGYNSNFGQRKNSKYIFLAATLDPAIWGAELAVGEGRERIYLVEPTGLIENDPDLTDKKFPGNPTMSYRSTEPFRVVGEVTVWQGHKVEQVQGMKDALKKLKEQGINSLNDE
;
A
#
# COMPACT_ATOMS: atom_id res chain seq x y z
N MET A 1 25.73 -47.19 11.94
CA MET A 1 24.85 -46.13 12.47
C MET A 1 25.69 -45.07 13.14
N LYS A 2 25.89 -43.92 12.49
CA LYS A 2 26.36 -42.61 13.02
C LYS A 2 26.88 -41.82 11.82
N HIS A 3 26.03 -41.03 11.17
CA HIS A 3 26.40 -39.91 10.27
C HIS A 3 25.13 -39.19 9.77
N LYS A 4 24.17 -38.91 10.67
CA LYS A 4 22.92 -38.20 10.33
C LYS A 4 22.48 -37.20 11.41
N LEU A 5 23.43 -36.64 12.16
CA LEU A 5 23.12 -35.69 13.24
C LEU A 5 23.75 -34.29 13.06
N ASP A 6 24.57 -34.07 12.03
CA ASP A 6 25.34 -32.82 11.94
C ASP A 6 24.72 -31.75 11.02
N ALA A 7 23.91 -32.14 10.02
CA ALA A 7 23.29 -31.17 9.10
C ALA A 7 22.23 -30.27 9.77
N ASN A 8 21.59 -30.74 10.85
CA ASN A 8 20.52 -30.02 11.53
C ASN A 8 21.04 -28.98 12.55
N LYS A 9 22.36 -28.94 12.76
CA LYS A 9 23.03 -28.00 13.66
C LYS A 9 23.56 -26.78 12.89
N GLU A 10 24.02 -26.99 11.65
CA GLU A 10 24.50 -25.93 10.76
C GLU A 10 23.37 -24.99 10.27
N GLU A 11 22.18 -25.51 9.97
CA GLU A 11 21.01 -24.67 9.63
C GLU A 11 20.56 -23.77 10.79
N LYS A 12 20.83 -24.18 12.03
CA LYS A 12 20.44 -23.44 13.23
C LYS A 12 21.40 -22.29 13.59
N GLU A 13 22.63 -22.32 13.09
CA GLU A 13 23.67 -21.31 13.37
C GLU A 13 23.73 -20.18 12.33
N MET A 14 23.09 -20.31 11.17
CA MET A 14 23.14 -19.27 10.11
C MET A 14 22.30 -18.01 10.39
N ASN A 15 21.46 -17.97 11.43
CA ASN A 15 20.57 -16.84 11.72
C ASN A 15 20.97 -16.02 12.96
N ALA A 16 22.28 -15.89 13.22
CA ALA A 16 22.81 -15.01 14.26
C ALA A 16 23.35 -13.66 13.72
N ASN A 17 23.18 -13.39 12.42
CA ASN A 17 23.61 -12.13 11.82
C ASN A 17 22.48 -11.10 11.88
N ALA A 18 22.80 -9.88 12.32
CA ALA A 18 21.87 -8.76 12.29
C ALA A 18 21.42 -8.53 10.84
N THR A 19 20.12 -8.66 10.59
CA THR A 19 19.52 -8.35 9.29
C THR A 19 19.28 -6.84 9.19
N PRO A 20 19.58 -6.20 8.05
CA PRO A 20 19.21 -4.81 7.82
C PRO A 20 17.69 -4.60 7.97
N PHE A 21 17.29 -3.44 8.48
CA PHE A 21 15.88 -3.05 8.49
C PHE A 21 15.40 -2.88 7.04
N VAL A 22 14.32 -3.56 6.68
CA VAL A 22 13.75 -3.49 5.35
C VAL A 22 12.99 -2.17 5.20
N GLN A 23 13.20 -1.49 4.06
CA GLN A 23 12.46 -0.26 3.77
C GLN A 23 10.95 -0.54 3.80
N THR A 24 10.27 0.15 4.72
CA THR A 24 8.83 0.01 4.95
C THR A 24 8.11 1.26 4.42
N TYR A 25 6.87 1.07 3.97
CA TYR A 25 6.02 2.12 3.42
C TYR A 25 4.62 2.10 4.05
N LEU A 26 3.80 3.08 3.70
CA LEU A 26 2.46 3.26 4.21
C LEU A 26 1.43 2.86 3.16
N HIS A 27 0.44 2.07 3.56
CA HIS A 27 -0.69 1.69 2.73
C HIS A 27 -2.00 2.08 3.43
N GLY A 28 -2.70 3.06 2.86
CA GLY A 28 -4.03 3.48 3.30
C GLY A 28 -5.13 2.61 2.71
N THR A 29 -6.03 2.11 3.54
CA THR A 29 -7.14 1.25 3.12
C THR A 29 -8.26 1.23 4.16
N LYS A 30 -9.36 0.54 3.87
CA LYS A 30 -10.41 0.16 4.84
C LYS A 30 -10.46 -1.34 5.13
N ALA A 31 -9.50 -2.09 4.60
CA ALA A 31 -9.42 -3.53 4.77
C ALA A 31 -8.95 -3.85 6.19
N ASP A 32 -9.61 -4.81 6.82
CA ASP A 32 -9.23 -5.31 8.14
C ASP A 32 -8.19 -6.42 7.97
N LEU A 33 -6.92 -6.05 8.06
CA LEU A 33 -5.76 -6.89 7.78
C LEU A 33 -4.99 -7.17 9.07
N ARG A 34 -4.36 -8.35 9.12
CA ARG A 34 -3.52 -8.79 10.25
C ARG A 34 -2.05 -8.69 9.90
N LEU A 35 -1.21 -8.60 10.93
CA LEU A 35 0.24 -8.72 10.78
C LEU A 35 0.60 -10.03 10.05
N GLY A 36 1.47 -9.93 9.06
CA GLY A 36 1.90 -11.03 8.21
C GLY A 36 0.98 -11.36 7.04
N GLU A 37 -0.21 -10.76 6.96
CA GLU A 37 -1.06 -10.91 5.77
C GLU A 37 -0.47 -10.14 4.57
N PHE A 38 -0.84 -10.60 3.38
CA PHE A 38 -0.42 -9.98 2.13
C PHE A 38 -1.57 -9.19 1.50
N ILE A 39 -1.25 -7.98 1.09
CA ILE A 39 -2.07 -7.17 0.19
C ILE A 39 -1.68 -7.61 -1.23
N VAL A 40 -2.64 -8.04 -2.03
CA VAL A 40 -2.41 -8.57 -3.38
C VAL A 40 -3.23 -7.79 -4.39
N PRO A 41 -2.83 -7.73 -5.68
CA PRO A 41 -3.68 -7.13 -6.71
C PRO A 41 -4.99 -7.90 -6.85
N GLY A 42 -6.04 -7.22 -7.33
CA GLY A 42 -7.34 -7.85 -7.62
C GLY A 42 -8.19 -8.31 -6.42
N TYR A 43 -7.65 -8.42 -5.20
CA TYR A 43 -8.39 -8.79 -3.97
C TYR A 43 -7.98 -7.92 -2.77
N ASN A 44 -8.90 -7.72 -1.82
CA ASN A 44 -8.75 -6.90 -0.60
C ASN A 44 -8.53 -5.38 -0.79
N SER A 45 -8.47 -4.88 -2.03
CA SER A 45 -8.58 -3.44 -2.24
C SER A 45 -10.04 -3.03 -2.10
N ASN A 46 -10.24 -2.00 -1.30
CA ASN A 46 -11.49 -1.29 -1.13
C ASN A 46 -11.84 -0.55 -2.43
N PHE A 47 -12.07 -1.28 -3.51
CA PHE A 47 -12.68 -0.82 -4.73
C PHE A 47 -13.79 -1.82 -5.05
N GLY A 48 -14.90 -1.74 -4.32
CA GLY A 48 -16.13 -2.42 -4.71
C GLY A 48 -16.37 -2.24 -6.21
N GLN A 49 -16.41 -3.36 -6.93
CA GLN A 49 -16.54 -3.50 -8.39
C GLN A 49 -15.30 -3.37 -9.29
N ARG A 50 -14.09 -3.04 -8.80
CA ARG A 50 -12.88 -3.15 -9.64
C ARG A 50 -12.30 -4.56 -9.53
N LYS A 51 -12.95 -5.52 -10.19
CA LYS A 51 -12.51 -6.92 -10.28
C LYS A 51 -11.11 -7.14 -10.88
N ASN A 52 -10.34 -6.10 -11.23
CA ASN A 52 -9.09 -6.18 -11.98
C ASN A 52 -8.09 -5.05 -11.65
N SER A 53 -8.02 -4.53 -10.42
CA SER A 53 -6.94 -3.56 -10.09
C SER A 53 -5.58 -4.23 -10.22
N LYS A 54 -4.83 -3.87 -11.26
CA LYS A 54 -3.50 -4.41 -11.58
C LYS A 54 -2.44 -3.99 -10.56
N TYR A 55 -2.65 -2.85 -9.93
CA TYR A 55 -1.69 -2.24 -9.02
C TYR A 55 -2.21 -2.15 -7.59
N ILE A 56 -1.28 -2.21 -6.65
CA ILE A 56 -1.41 -1.88 -5.24
C ILE A 56 -0.59 -0.61 -4.98
N PHE A 57 -1.12 0.31 -4.17
CA PHE A 57 -0.51 1.61 -3.92
C PHE A 57 0.11 1.69 -2.54
N LEU A 58 1.20 2.45 -2.43
CA LEU A 58 1.89 2.71 -1.18
C LEU A 58 2.54 4.11 -1.23
N ALA A 59 2.92 4.66 -0.09
CA ALA A 59 3.61 5.94 -0.03
C ALA A 59 4.73 5.94 1.03
N ALA A 60 5.76 6.76 0.80
CA ALA A 60 6.79 7.02 1.81
C ALA A 60 6.47 8.25 2.69
N THR A 61 5.32 8.91 2.48
CA THR A 61 4.83 10.00 3.32
C THR A 61 3.41 9.70 3.83
N LEU A 62 3.05 10.26 4.99
CA LEU A 62 1.80 9.94 5.67
C LEU A 62 0.56 10.50 4.97
N ASP A 63 0.64 11.70 4.41
CA ASP A 63 -0.50 12.40 3.81
C ASP A 63 -1.15 11.62 2.64
N PRO A 64 -0.40 11.06 1.67
CA PRO A 64 -0.98 10.21 0.63
C PRO A 64 -1.57 8.90 1.19
N ALA A 65 -1.00 8.35 2.27
CA ALA A 65 -1.57 7.16 2.91
C ALA A 65 -2.88 7.48 3.65
N ILE A 66 -3.00 8.65 4.26
CA ILE A 66 -4.27 9.15 4.83
C ILE A 66 -5.31 9.25 3.72
N TRP A 67 -4.97 9.89 2.59
CA TRP A 67 -5.87 9.96 1.44
C TRP A 67 -6.27 8.57 0.93
N GLY A 68 -5.33 7.63 0.85
CA GLY A 68 -5.62 6.24 0.47
C GLY A 68 -6.66 5.59 1.38
N ALA A 69 -6.59 5.84 2.69
CA ALA A 69 -7.55 5.30 3.65
C ALA A 69 -8.94 5.99 3.56
N GLU A 70 -8.98 7.31 3.44
CA GLU A 70 -10.23 8.10 3.41
C GLU A 70 -11.02 7.97 2.10
N LEU A 71 -10.30 7.78 0.99
CA LEU A 71 -10.87 7.61 -0.35
C LEU A 71 -11.14 6.15 -0.71
N ALA A 72 -10.65 5.20 0.08
CA ALA A 72 -10.95 3.78 -0.08
C ALA A 72 -12.48 3.52 -0.12
N VAL A 73 -12.92 2.70 -1.07
CA VAL A 73 -14.31 2.26 -1.26
C VAL A 73 -14.64 1.11 -0.34
N GLY A 74 -15.52 1.35 0.61
CA GLY A 74 -15.97 0.34 1.55
C GLY A 74 -16.55 1.00 2.79
N GLU A 75 -17.29 0.21 3.55
CA GLU A 75 -17.88 0.62 4.83
C GLU A 75 -16.96 0.33 6.02
N GLY A 76 -15.80 -0.30 5.77
CA GLY A 76 -14.79 -0.55 6.78
C GLY A 76 -14.19 0.74 7.34
N ARG A 77 -13.60 0.62 8.53
CA ARG A 77 -12.86 1.71 9.18
C ARG A 77 -11.62 2.07 8.37
N GLU A 78 -11.29 3.36 8.24
CA GLU A 78 -10.01 3.80 7.68
C GLU A 78 -8.82 3.29 8.50
N ARG A 79 -7.81 2.75 7.82
CA ARG A 79 -6.60 2.18 8.40
C ARG A 79 -5.38 2.51 7.55
N ILE A 80 -4.22 2.62 8.22
CA ILE A 80 -2.93 2.84 7.56
C ILE A 80 -1.98 1.73 8.04
N TYR A 81 -1.57 0.87 7.13
CA TYR A 81 -0.62 -0.21 7.43
C TYR A 81 0.80 0.18 7.08
N LEU A 82 1.74 -0.28 7.90
CA LEU A 82 3.15 -0.38 7.55
C LEU A 82 3.33 -1.65 6.72
N VAL A 83 3.90 -1.50 5.52
CA VAL A 83 4.02 -2.60 4.57
C VAL A 83 5.42 -2.70 3.97
N GLU A 84 5.85 -3.94 3.75
CA GLU A 84 7.08 -4.29 3.03
C GLU A 84 6.71 -4.82 1.63
N PRO A 85 7.18 -4.17 0.55
CA PRO A 85 6.99 -4.70 -0.79
C PRO A 85 7.73 -6.02 -0.99
N THR A 86 7.08 -7.00 -1.63
CA THR A 86 7.76 -8.26 -1.99
C THR A 86 8.50 -8.19 -3.32
N GLY A 87 8.37 -7.07 -4.05
CA GLY A 87 8.99 -6.87 -5.34
C GLY A 87 9.11 -5.39 -5.72
N LEU A 88 9.27 -5.13 -7.01
CA LEU A 88 9.55 -3.79 -7.51
C LEU A 88 8.36 -2.84 -7.28
N ILE A 89 8.68 -1.61 -6.91
CA ILE A 89 7.73 -0.50 -6.87
C ILE A 89 8.15 0.53 -7.90
N GLU A 90 7.17 1.20 -8.51
CA GLU A 90 7.39 2.29 -9.45
C GLU A 90 6.60 3.52 -9.01
N ASN A 91 6.99 4.70 -9.50
CA ASN A 91 6.26 5.94 -9.24
C ASN A 91 4.80 5.83 -9.69
N ASP A 92 3.86 6.32 -8.88
CA ASP A 92 2.46 6.42 -9.28
C ASP A 92 2.33 7.47 -10.39
N PRO A 93 1.91 7.08 -11.61
CA PRO A 93 1.80 8.01 -12.71
C PRO A 93 0.69 9.03 -12.54
N ASP A 94 -0.30 8.83 -11.65
CA ASP A 94 -1.33 9.85 -11.38
C ASP A 94 -0.80 10.98 -10.48
N LEU A 95 0.31 10.75 -9.77
CA LEU A 95 0.85 11.66 -8.76
C LEU A 95 2.27 12.16 -9.07
N THR A 96 2.90 11.61 -10.12
CA THR A 96 4.26 11.95 -10.55
C THR A 96 4.24 12.77 -11.83
N ASP A 97 5.03 13.85 -11.87
CA ASP A 97 5.15 14.75 -13.03
C ASP A 97 3.79 15.29 -13.54
N LYS A 98 2.85 15.51 -12.61
CA LYS A 98 1.55 16.13 -12.88
C LYS A 98 1.57 17.61 -12.53
N LYS A 99 1.12 17.93 -11.32
CA LYS A 99 1.04 19.31 -10.85
C LYS A 99 2.42 19.89 -10.53
N PHE A 100 3.36 19.03 -10.14
CA PHE A 100 4.72 19.38 -9.76
C PHE A 100 5.71 18.40 -10.40
N PRO A 101 6.95 18.83 -10.72
CA PRO A 101 8.00 17.95 -11.22
C PRO A 101 8.38 16.87 -10.20
N GLY A 102 8.66 15.66 -10.70
CA GLY A 102 9.03 14.49 -9.91
C GLY A 102 7.88 13.90 -9.10
N ASN A 103 8.24 13.20 -8.03
CA ASN A 103 7.30 12.53 -7.12
C ASN A 103 7.38 13.13 -5.71
N PRO A 104 6.90 14.38 -5.49
CA PRO A 104 7.02 15.05 -4.20
C PRO A 104 6.16 14.39 -3.11
N THR A 105 5.12 13.66 -3.49
CA THR A 105 4.27 12.90 -2.55
C THR A 105 4.93 11.59 -2.13
N MET A 106 5.95 11.14 -2.86
CA MET A 106 6.57 9.81 -2.71
C MET A 106 5.51 8.70 -2.76
N SER A 107 4.62 8.78 -3.75
CA SER A 107 3.58 7.78 -3.98
C SER A 107 4.02 6.80 -5.06
N TYR A 108 3.78 5.52 -4.80
CA TYR A 108 4.24 4.43 -5.64
C TYR A 108 3.12 3.41 -5.86
N ARG A 109 3.34 2.56 -6.86
CA ARG A 109 2.50 1.41 -7.17
C ARG A 109 3.33 0.17 -7.44
N SER A 110 2.72 -1.00 -7.29
CA SER A 110 3.33 -2.30 -7.63
C SER A 110 2.28 -3.30 -8.08
N THR A 111 2.70 -4.24 -8.92
CA THR A 111 1.93 -5.45 -9.23
C THR A 111 2.24 -6.60 -8.27
N GLU A 112 3.28 -6.45 -7.44
CA GLU A 112 3.72 -7.46 -6.48
C GLU A 112 3.06 -7.24 -5.13
N PRO A 113 2.81 -8.31 -4.35
CA PRO A 113 2.18 -8.20 -3.03
C PRO A 113 2.97 -7.35 -2.03
N PHE A 114 2.27 -6.84 -1.02
CA PHE A 114 2.89 -6.20 0.15
C PHE A 114 2.59 -6.99 1.42
N ARG A 115 3.61 -7.23 2.26
CA ARG A 115 3.42 -7.84 3.57
C ARG A 115 3.08 -6.78 4.60
N VAL A 116 2.03 -6.98 5.38
CA VAL A 116 1.68 -6.13 6.52
C VAL A 116 2.63 -6.42 7.69
N VAL A 117 3.34 -5.41 8.16
CA VAL A 117 4.30 -5.51 9.28
C VAL A 117 3.95 -4.61 10.47
N GLY A 118 2.94 -3.75 10.32
CA GLY A 118 2.45 -2.89 11.40
C GLY A 118 1.21 -2.12 11.00
N GLU A 119 0.63 -1.38 11.96
CA GLU A 119 -0.47 -0.43 11.73
C GLU A 119 -0.11 0.89 12.41
N VAL A 120 -0.31 2.00 11.70
CA VAL A 120 -0.25 3.34 12.27
C VAL A 120 -1.60 3.63 12.92
N THR A 121 -1.62 3.64 14.25
CA THR A 121 -2.86 3.78 15.03
C THR A 121 -3.19 5.22 15.42
N VAL A 122 -2.19 6.12 15.40
CA VAL A 122 -2.33 7.53 15.75
C VAL A 122 -2.00 8.38 14.54
N TRP A 123 -3.04 8.91 13.88
CA TRP A 123 -2.92 9.84 12.77
C TRP A 123 -4.15 10.74 12.74
N GLN A 124 -3.98 11.93 12.17
CA GLN A 124 -5.03 12.92 12.04
C GLN A 124 -5.54 12.89 10.60
N GLY A 125 -6.81 12.53 10.43
CA GLY A 125 -7.48 12.62 9.13
C GLY A 125 -7.72 14.06 8.69
N HIS A 126 -8.02 14.22 7.41
CA HIS A 126 -8.44 15.48 6.83
C HIS A 126 -9.81 15.91 7.36
N LYS A 127 -10.14 17.18 7.15
CA LYS A 127 -11.49 17.69 7.45
C LYS A 127 -12.51 17.00 6.57
N VAL A 128 -13.70 16.72 7.11
CA VAL A 128 -14.78 16.02 6.38
C VAL A 128 -15.13 16.76 5.09
N GLU A 129 -15.17 18.09 5.10
CA GLU A 129 -15.47 18.88 3.90
C GLU A 129 -14.37 18.75 2.84
N GLN A 130 -13.12 18.60 3.26
CA GLN A 130 -11.98 18.40 2.37
C GLN A 130 -12.05 17.01 1.70
N VAL A 131 -12.37 15.96 2.47
CA VAL A 131 -12.56 14.61 1.92
C VAL A 131 -13.74 14.58 0.95
N GLN A 132 -14.85 15.21 1.32
CA GLN A 132 -16.02 15.27 0.44
C GLN A 132 -15.72 16.05 -0.85
N GLY A 133 -15.04 17.20 -0.74
CA GLY A 133 -14.63 17.97 -1.91
C GLY A 133 -13.73 17.18 -2.86
N MET A 134 -12.82 16.36 -2.34
CA MET A 134 -11.99 15.48 -3.15
C MET A 134 -12.81 14.37 -3.84
N LYS A 135 -13.72 13.71 -3.11
CA LYS A 135 -14.62 12.68 -3.67
C LYS A 135 -15.48 13.25 -4.81
N ASP A 136 -16.01 14.46 -4.62
CA ASP A 136 -16.81 15.15 -5.64
C ASP A 136 -15.96 15.53 -6.87
N ALA A 137 -14.72 15.97 -6.66
CA ALA A 137 -13.79 16.27 -7.76
C ALA A 137 -13.45 15.02 -8.58
N LEU A 138 -13.12 13.91 -7.92
CA LEU A 138 -12.85 12.63 -8.60
C LEU A 138 -14.06 12.13 -9.39
N LYS A 139 -15.27 12.28 -8.84
CA LYS A 139 -16.52 11.95 -9.54
C LYS A 139 -16.70 12.78 -10.80
N LYS A 140 -16.47 14.10 -10.74
CA LYS A 140 -16.55 15.00 -11.90
C LYS A 140 -15.54 14.65 -12.99
N LEU A 141 -14.30 14.32 -12.62
CA LEU A 141 -13.27 13.89 -13.59
C LEU A 141 -13.73 12.63 -14.35
N LYS A 142 -14.29 11.66 -13.63
CA LYS A 142 -14.84 10.44 -14.24
C LYS A 142 -16.01 10.73 -15.18
N GLU A 143 -16.93 11.63 -14.80
CA GLU A 143 -18.03 12.07 -15.66
C GLU A 143 -17.56 12.79 -16.94
N GLN A 144 -16.36 13.39 -16.91
CA GLN A 144 -15.71 14.03 -18.05
C GLN A 144 -14.89 13.04 -18.91
N GLY A 145 -14.86 11.75 -18.55
CA GLY A 145 -14.06 10.74 -19.25
C GLY A 145 -12.56 10.79 -18.94
N ILE A 146 -12.15 11.55 -17.92
CA ILE A 146 -10.77 11.58 -17.43
C ILE A 146 -10.63 10.42 -16.44
N ASN A 147 -9.96 9.35 -16.87
CA ASN A 147 -9.71 8.16 -16.06
C ASN A 147 -8.30 8.17 -15.47
N SER A 148 -8.08 7.33 -14.46
CA SER A 148 -6.78 7.10 -13.85
C SER A 148 -5.85 6.39 -14.83
N LEU A 149 -4.57 6.78 -14.84
CA LEU A 149 -3.51 6.07 -15.59
C LEU A 149 -3.17 4.70 -14.98
N ASN A 150 -3.80 4.36 -13.86
CA ASN A 150 -3.68 3.08 -13.19
C ASN A 150 -4.79 2.09 -13.62
N ASP A 151 -5.73 2.52 -14.47
CA ASP A 151 -6.84 1.68 -14.97
C ASP A 151 -6.47 0.91 -16.27
N GLU A 152 -5.28 1.15 -16.81
CA GLU A 152 -4.74 0.56 -18.06
C GLU A 152 -3.97 -0.77 -17.88
#